data_AF-A0A958J996-F1
#
_entry.id   AF-A0A958J996-F1
#
_cell.length_a   1.000
_cell.length_b   1.000
_cell.length_c   1.000
_cell.angle_alpha   90.00
_cell.angle_beta   90.00
_cell.angle_gamma   90.00
#
_symmetry.space_group_name_H-M   'P 1'
#
loop_
_entity.id
_entity.type
_entity.pdbx_description
1 polymer ?
#
loop_
_entity_poly.entity_id
_entity_poly.type
_entity_poly.pdbx_seq_one_letter_code
_entity_poly.pdbx_strand_id
1 'polypeptide(L)'
;AGVIWCGSDDGLIHLTRDGGQTWANVTPPKKLLPEWTQINSLEAHPTEPGGLYVAATGYKSDDFRPYLYKTRDYGKTWEKIVNGIPGTHFTRVIRADPGRPGLLYAGTESGMYISFDDGGSWHSFQRNLPVVPVTDLAVKE
;
A
#
# COMPACT_ATOMS: atom_id res chain seq x y z
N ALA A 1 -19.30 14.64 6.57
CA ALA A 1 -19.38 13.25 6.09
C ALA A 1 -17.95 12.74 5.92
N GLY A 2 -17.61 11.59 6.52
CA GLY A 2 -16.25 11.07 6.58
C GLY A 2 -16.01 9.98 5.55
N VAL A 3 -14.84 10.03 4.90
CA VAL A 3 -14.34 8.95 4.05
C VAL A 3 -13.69 7.90 4.94
N ILE A 4 -14.06 6.63 4.78
CA ILE A 4 -13.43 5.51 5.49
C ILE A 4 -13.10 4.43 4.47
N TRP A 5 -11.88 3.90 4.58
CA TRP A 5 -11.38 2.78 3.80
C TRP A 5 -11.21 1.56 4.71
N CYS A 6 -11.60 0.39 4.22
CA CYS A 6 -11.40 -0.88 4.92
C CYS A 6 -10.77 -1.90 3.99
N GLY A 7 -9.75 -2.59 4.48
CA GLY A 7 -9.09 -3.72 3.82
C GLY A 7 -9.32 -4.99 4.63
N SER A 8 -9.42 -6.13 3.96
CA SER A 8 -9.68 -7.43 4.60
C SER A 8 -8.55 -8.44 4.38
N ASP A 9 -8.57 -9.52 5.17
CA ASP A 9 -7.60 -10.63 5.08
C ASP A 9 -7.76 -11.45 3.79
N ASP A 10 -8.94 -11.42 3.16
CA ASP A 10 -9.26 -12.10 1.90
C ASP A 10 -9.05 -11.23 0.65
N GLY A 11 -8.50 -10.02 0.81
CA GLY A 11 -8.05 -9.18 -0.30
C GLY A 11 -9.07 -8.18 -0.84
N LEU A 12 -10.15 -7.91 -0.09
CA LEU A 12 -11.15 -6.92 -0.48
C LEU A 12 -10.81 -5.53 0.08
N ILE A 13 -11.14 -4.51 -0.70
CA ILE A 13 -11.08 -3.10 -0.30
C ILE A 13 -12.48 -2.50 -0.46
N HIS A 14 -12.99 -1.93 0.63
CA HIS A 14 -14.27 -1.26 0.69
C HIS A 14 -14.11 0.21 1.06
N LEU A 15 -14.98 1.03 0.49
CA LEU A 15 -15.02 2.48 0.69
C LEU A 15 -16.42 2.90 1.11
N THR A 16 -16.49 3.76 2.13
CA THR A 16 -17.67 4.59 2.41
C THR A 16 -17.28 6.06 2.31
N ARG A 17 -18.23 6.88 1.86
CA ARG A 17 -18.09 8.35 1.77
C ARG A 17 -19.16 9.09 2.59
N ASP A 18 -20.03 8.34 3.25
CA ASP A 18 -21.16 8.84 4.03
C ASP A 18 -21.07 8.46 5.52
N GLY A 19 -19.85 8.18 6.00
CA GLY A 19 -19.61 7.81 7.39
C GLY A 19 -20.05 6.40 7.76
N GLY A 20 -20.09 5.48 6.79
CA GLY A 20 -20.38 4.06 7.01
C GLY A 20 -21.83 3.66 6.78
N GLN A 21 -22.68 4.54 6.23
CA GLN A 21 -24.07 4.20 5.91
C GLN A 21 -24.14 3.31 4.67
N THR A 22 -23.33 3.59 3.66
CA THR A 22 -23.18 2.75 2.46
C THR A 22 -21.71 2.44 2.18
N TRP A 23 -21.47 1.22 1.68
CA TRP A 23 -20.14 0.71 1.36
C TRP A 23 -20.09 0.22 -0.08
N ALA A 24 -19.07 0.63 -0.81
CA ALA A 24 -18.78 0.17 -2.16
C ALA A 24 -17.53 -0.73 -2.13
N ASN A 25 -17.58 -1.88 -2.81
CA ASN A 25 -16.40 -2.67 -3.10
C ASN A 25 -15.63 -1.98 -4.24
N VAL A 26 -14.39 -1.60 -3.95
CA VAL A 26 -13.48 -0.87 -4.85
C VAL A 26 -12.16 -1.61 -5.02
N THR A 27 -12.18 -2.93 -4.80
CA THR A 27 -11.02 -3.82 -4.90
C THR A 27 -10.40 -3.75 -6.30
N PRO A 28 -9.06 -3.69 -6.43
CA PRO A 28 -8.40 -3.80 -7.72
C PRO A 28 -8.85 -5.07 -8.49
N PRO A 29 -8.91 -5.03 -9.83
CA PRO A 29 -9.26 -6.22 -10.62
C PRO A 29 -8.31 -7.40 -10.33
N LYS A 30 -8.80 -8.64 -10.40
CA LYS A 30 -8.03 -9.88 -10.09
C LYS A 30 -6.72 -10.03 -10.87
N LYS A 31 -6.65 -9.48 -12.08
CA LYS A 31 -5.43 -9.43 -12.91
C LYS A 31 -4.30 -8.61 -12.28
N LEU A 32 -4.65 -7.69 -11.38
CA LEU A 32 -3.75 -6.75 -10.72
C LEU A 32 -3.48 -7.18 -9.26
N LEU A 33 -4.52 -7.62 -8.56
CA LEU A 33 -4.47 -8.15 -7.18
C LEU A 33 -5.00 -9.59 -7.16
N PRO A 34 -4.15 -10.61 -6.98
CA PRO A 34 -4.60 -12.00 -6.86
C PRO A 34 -5.56 -12.18 -5.67
N GLU A 35 -6.47 -13.16 -5.77
CA GLU A 35 -7.34 -13.54 -4.65
C GLU A 35 -6.52 -14.01 -3.45
N TRP A 36 -7.08 -13.88 -2.24
CA TRP A 36 -6.44 -14.27 -0.98
C TRP A 36 -5.15 -13.49 -0.65
N THR A 37 -4.91 -12.37 -1.35
CA THR A 37 -3.84 -11.44 -0.99
C THR A 37 -4.32 -10.53 0.14
N GLN A 38 -3.77 -10.71 1.34
CA GLN A 38 -4.14 -9.95 2.53
C GLN A 38 -3.84 -8.45 2.34
N ILE A 39 -4.82 -7.57 2.62
CA ILE A 39 -4.61 -6.12 2.67
C ILE A 39 -4.01 -5.75 4.03
N ASN A 40 -2.71 -5.50 4.09
CA ASN A 40 -1.99 -5.26 5.35
C ASN A 40 -1.96 -3.80 5.76
N SER A 41 -1.84 -2.88 4.80
CA SER A 41 -1.74 -1.45 5.09
C SER A 41 -2.55 -0.67 4.09
N LEU A 42 -3.32 0.28 4.62
CA LEU A 42 -4.03 1.31 3.89
C LEU A 42 -3.52 2.66 4.37
N GLU A 43 -3.09 3.51 3.44
CA GLU A 43 -2.60 4.85 3.73
C GLU A 43 -3.36 5.84 2.87
N ALA A 44 -4.24 6.64 3.47
CA ALA A 44 -4.94 7.69 2.75
C ALA A 44 -3.93 8.72 2.21
N HIS A 45 -4.13 9.20 0.99
CA HIS A 45 -3.23 10.21 0.46
C HIS A 45 -3.30 11.49 1.33
N PRO A 46 -2.16 12.07 1.77
CA PRO A 46 -2.17 13.18 2.74
C PRO A 46 -2.96 14.41 2.29
N THR A 47 -2.92 14.72 1.00
CA THR A 47 -3.52 15.94 0.43
C THR A 47 -4.52 15.72 -0.71
N GLU A 48 -4.64 14.52 -1.27
CA GLU A 48 -5.46 14.26 -2.46
C GLU A 48 -6.74 13.51 -2.07
N PRO A 49 -7.92 14.13 -2.16
CA PRO A 49 -9.18 13.49 -1.79
C PRO A 49 -9.48 12.28 -2.68
N GLY A 50 -9.66 11.12 -2.05
CA GLY A 50 -9.91 9.85 -2.76
C GLY A 50 -8.64 9.12 -3.18
N GLY A 51 -7.47 9.68 -2.89
CA GLY A 51 -6.20 9.01 -3.01
C GLY A 51 -5.98 8.00 -1.88
N LEU A 52 -5.40 6.85 -2.22
CA LEU A 52 -5.09 5.78 -1.28
C LEU A 52 -3.89 4.98 -1.79
N TYR A 53 -2.94 4.70 -0.89
CA TYR A 53 -1.89 3.72 -1.09
C TYR A 53 -2.19 2.45 -0.31
N VAL A 54 -1.79 1.31 -0.87
CA VAL A 54 -2.10 -0.01 -0.32
C VAL A 54 -0.85 -0.88 -0.33
N ALA A 55 -0.56 -1.53 0.79
CA ALA A 55 0.33 -2.67 0.82
C ALA A 55 -0.49 -3.95 1.05
N ALA A 56 -0.27 -4.94 0.18
CA ALA A 56 -0.88 -6.25 0.28
C ALA A 56 0.20 -7.35 0.34
N THR A 57 -0.16 -8.54 0.79
CA THR A 57 0.76 -9.69 0.85
C THR A 57 0.08 -11.02 0.53
N GLY A 58 0.74 -11.85 -0.27
CA GLY A 58 0.27 -13.19 -0.66
C GLY A 58 1.08 -14.33 -0.02
N TYR A 59 1.93 -14.04 0.97
CA TYR A 59 2.92 -15.02 1.47
C TYR A 59 2.29 -16.30 2.04
N LYS A 60 1.05 -16.23 2.54
CA LYS A 60 0.28 -17.40 3.03
C LYS A 60 -0.10 -18.38 1.90
N SER A 61 0.09 -17.98 0.65
CA SER A 61 -0.19 -18.76 -0.56
C SER A 61 1.07 -18.97 -1.42
N ASP A 62 2.25 -18.98 -0.78
CA ASP A 62 3.57 -19.10 -1.45
C ASP A 62 3.85 -18.01 -2.50
N ASP A 63 3.22 -16.84 -2.36
CA ASP A 63 3.45 -15.68 -3.22
C ASP A 63 4.25 -14.59 -2.49
N PHE A 64 5.55 -14.54 -2.78
CA PHE A 64 6.50 -13.61 -2.16
C PHE A 64 6.70 -12.32 -2.97
N ARG A 65 5.86 -12.06 -3.97
CA ARG A 65 5.96 -10.84 -4.78
C ARG A 65 5.58 -9.60 -3.97
N PRO A 66 6.21 -8.44 -4.23
CA PRO A 66 5.75 -7.19 -3.67
C PRO A 66 4.42 -6.76 -4.31
N TYR A 67 3.56 -6.19 -3.46
CA TYR A 67 2.24 -5.70 -3.81
C TYR A 67 2.00 -4.37 -3.13
N LEU A 68 2.38 -3.32 -3.85
CA LEU A 68 2.02 -1.94 -3.54
C LEU A 68 1.14 -1.40 -4.65
N TYR A 69 0.07 -0.71 -4.26
CA TYR A 69 -0.85 -0.10 -5.20
C TYR A 69 -1.18 1.33 -4.80
N LYS A 70 -1.62 2.11 -5.78
CA LYS A 70 -2.26 3.41 -5.54
C LYS A 70 -3.52 3.58 -6.37
N THR A 71 -4.42 4.40 -5.85
CA THR A 71 -5.55 4.98 -6.56
C THR A 71 -5.62 6.47 -6.24
N ARG A 72 -6.22 7.25 -7.13
CA ARG A 72 -6.43 8.71 -7.01
C ARG A 72 -7.90 9.11 -7.15
N ASP A 73 -8.78 8.14 -7.36
CA ASP A 73 -10.14 8.38 -7.83
C ASP A 73 -11.18 7.56 -7.08
N TYR A 74 -10.93 7.37 -5.77
CA TYR A 74 -11.79 6.56 -4.89
C TYR A 74 -11.87 5.08 -5.32
N GLY A 75 -10.76 4.54 -5.85
CA GLY A 75 -10.64 3.12 -6.20
C GLY A 75 -11.32 2.73 -7.51
N LYS A 76 -11.64 3.71 -8.39
CA LYS A 76 -12.14 3.42 -9.73
C LYS A 76 -11.03 2.91 -10.64
N THR A 77 -9.82 3.45 -10.47
CA THR A 77 -8.61 2.99 -11.15
C THR A 77 -7.49 2.74 -10.16
N TRP A 78 -6.63 1.77 -10.51
CA TRP A 78 -5.56 1.27 -9.67
C TRP A 78 -4.28 1.10 -10.46
N GLU A 79 -3.16 1.45 -9.85
CA GLU A 79 -1.83 1.31 -10.42
C GLU A 79 -0.95 0.48 -9.46
N LYS A 80 -0.21 -0.50 -9.99
CA LYS A 80 0.78 -1.25 -9.21
C LYS A 80 2.12 -0.50 -9.22
N ILE A 81 2.63 -0.18 -8.04
CA ILE A 81 3.78 0.71 -7.84
C ILE A 81 4.93 -0.02 -7.12
N VAL A 82 5.53 -1.03 -7.77
CA VAL A 82 6.56 -1.89 -7.14
C VAL A 82 7.92 -1.86 -7.85
N ASN A 83 8.08 -0.99 -8.84
CA ASN A 83 9.31 -0.91 -9.63
C ASN A 83 10.52 -0.58 -8.73
N GLY A 84 11.58 -1.38 -8.81
CA GLY A 84 12.76 -1.25 -7.93
C GLY A 84 12.74 -2.06 -6.64
N ILE A 85 11.61 -2.70 -6.30
CA ILE A 85 11.54 -3.69 -5.20
C ILE A 85 11.81 -5.10 -5.76
N PRO A 86 12.77 -5.87 -5.20
CA PRO A 86 13.02 -7.25 -5.61
C PRO A 86 11.77 -8.13 -5.51
N GLY A 87 11.62 -9.06 -6.45
CA GLY A 87 10.43 -9.91 -6.57
C GLY A 87 10.19 -10.88 -5.42
N THR A 88 11.13 -11.01 -4.48
CA THR A 88 11.02 -11.85 -3.27
C THR A 88 10.82 -11.03 -1.99
N HIS A 89 10.83 -9.70 -2.08
CA HIS A 89 10.71 -8.80 -0.93
C HIS A 89 9.25 -8.36 -0.79
N PHE A 90 8.36 -9.29 -0.43
CA PHE A 90 6.94 -8.97 -0.28
C PHE A 90 6.73 -7.84 0.75
N THR A 91 5.77 -6.99 0.45
CA THR A 91 5.53 -5.73 1.16
C THR A 91 4.53 -5.92 2.29
N ARG A 92 4.71 -5.16 3.38
CA ARG A 92 3.84 -5.21 4.55
C ARG A 92 3.19 -3.88 4.86
N VAL A 93 3.94 -2.80 4.71
CA VAL A 93 3.47 -1.45 5.06
C VAL A 93 3.90 -0.45 3.99
N ILE A 94 3.05 0.55 3.77
CA ILE A 94 3.34 1.75 2.99
C ILE A 94 2.88 2.97 3.77
N ARG A 95 3.72 4.00 3.84
CA ARG A 95 3.41 5.30 4.46
C ARG A 95 3.75 6.41 3.49
N ALA A 96 2.92 7.45 3.46
CA ALA A 96 3.17 8.68 2.73
C ALA A 96 3.69 9.75 3.68
N ASP A 97 4.62 10.57 3.21
CA ASP A 97 5.08 11.73 3.96
C ASP A 97 4.07 12.88 3.81
N PRO A 98 3.52 13.44 4.90
CA PRO A 98 2.57 14.54 4.83
C PRO A 98 3.22 15.88 4.45
N GLY A 99 4.53 16.06 4.73
CA GLY A 99 5.29 17.26 4.44
C GLY A 99 5.87 17.30 3.03
N ARG A 100 5.99 16.15 2.35
CA ARG A 100 6.49 16.04 0.98
C ARG A 100 5.62 15.13 0.11
N PRO A 101 4.69 15.70 -0.70
CA PRO A 101 3.92 14.94 -1.67
C PRO A 101 4.80 14.08 -2.58
N GLY A 102 4.39 12.81 -2.77
CA GLY A 102 5.12 11.83 -3.57
C GLY A 102 6.33 11.18 -2.89
N LEU A 103 6.68 11.56 -1.65
CA LEU A 103 7.64 10.82 -0.84
C LEU A 103 6.91 9.67 -0.12
N LEU A 104 7.30 8.44 -0.42
CA LEU A 104 6.71 7.24 0.15
C LEU A 104 7.78 6.36 0.80
N TYR A 105 7.39 5.67 1.87
CA TYR A 105 8.19 4.68 2.55
C TYR A 105 7.47 3.33 2.51
N ALA A 106 8.21 2.26 2.26
CA ALA A 106 7.68 0.89 2.30
C ALA A 106 8.55 -0.01 3.19
N GLY A 107 7.86 -0.83 3.98
CA GLY A 107 8.46 -1.93 4.72
C GLY A 107 8.14 -3.27 4.06
N THR A 108 9.15 -4.13 3.96
CA THR A 108 9.04 -5.48 3.39
C THR A 108 9.47 -6.52 4.42
N GLU A 109 9.39 -7.81 4.04
CA GLU A 109 9.95 -8.90 4.85
C GLU A 109 11.47 -8.82 5.04
N SER A 110 12.17 -8.06 4.19
CA SER A 110 13.63 -8.05 4.13
C SER A 110 14.26 -6.67 4.31
N GLY A 111 13.46 -5.63 4.54
CA GLY A 111 14.01 -4.29 4.73
C GLY A 111 13.09 -3.13 4.37
N MET A 112 13.69 -1.95 4.28
CA MET A 112 13.02 -0.69 3.96
C MET A 112 13.32 -0.20 2.55
N TYR A 113 12.33 0.44 1.94
CA TYR A 113 12.43 1.11 0.65
C TYR A 113 11.86 2.53 0.74
N ILE A 114 12.37 3.42 -0.11
CA ILE A 114 11.91 4.79 -0.26
C ILE A 114 11.65 5.10 -1.73
N SER A 115 10.58 5.84 -2.02
CA SER A 115 10.26 6.39 -3.33
C SER A 115 10.15 7.90 -3.22
N PHE A 116 10.70 8.61 -4.21
CA PHE A 116 10.66 10.08 -4.30
C PHE A 116 9.71 10.58 -5.38
N ASP A 117 9.04 9.66 -6.08
CA ASP A 117 8.28 9.89 -7.31
C ASP A 117 6.89 9.21 -7.25
N ASP A 118 6.30 9.19 -6.05
CA ASP A 118 4.95 8.67 -5.80
C ASP A 118 4.78 7.19 -6.19
N GLY A 119 5.82 6.38 -5.92
CA GLY A 119 5.84 4.95 -6.21
C GLY A 119 6.22 4.59 -7.64
N GLY A 120 6.65 5.56 -8.46
CA GLY A 120 7.17 5.30 -9.81
C GLY A 120 8.44 4.44 -9.80
N SER A 121 9.31 4.65 -8.81
CA SER A 121 10.49 3.84 -8.54
C SER A 121 10.84 3.83 -7.06
N TRP A 122 11.34 2.69 -6.60
CA TRP A 122 11.76 2.44 -5.22
C TRP A 122 13.26 2.19 -5.13
N HIS A 123 13.87 2.74 -4.10
CA HIS A 123 15.27 2.56 -3.76
C HIS A 123 15.39 1.91 -2.39
N SER A 124 16.37 1.02 -2.22
CA SER A 124 16.67 0.48 -0.89
C SER A 124 16.99 1.62 0.08
N PHE A 125 16.33 1.61 1.23
CA PHE A 125 16.55 2.54 2.33
C PHE A 125 16.96 1.77 3.60
N GLN A 126 17.75 0.71 3.42
CA GLN A 126 18.15 -0.17 4.51
C GLN A 126 19.06 0.50 5.54
N ARG A 127 19.98 1.36 5.08
CA ARG A 127 20.99 2.01 5.93
C ARG A 127 21.70 0.98 6.82
N ASN A 128 21.70 1.16 8.14
CA ASN A 128 22.28 0.25 9.13
C ASN A 128 21.24 -0.65 9.82
N LEU A 129 20.00 -0.70 9.32
CA LEU A 129 18.99 -1.62 9.84
C LEU A 129 19.39 -3.06 9.52
N PRO A 130 19.15 -4.03 10.42
CA PRO A 130 19.34 -5.43 10.12
C PRO A 130 18.31 -5.90 9.07
N VAL A 131 18.62 -6.98 8.36
CA VAL A 131 17.68 -7.63 7.44
C VAL A 131 16.62 -8.34 8.27
N VAL A 132 15.50 -7.66 8.52
CA VAL A 132 14.37 -8.15 9.30
C VAL A 132 13.05 -7.65 8.71
N PRO A 133 11.92 -8.31 9.03
CA PRO A 133 10.61 -7.83 8.63
C PRO A 133 10.30 -6.45 9.20
N VAL A 134 9.82 -5.55 8.34
CA VAL A 134 9.31 -4.23 8.72
C VAL A 134 7.80 -4.25 8.56
N THR A 135 7.11 -4.50 9.67
CA THR A 135 5.65 -4.71 9.69
C THR A 135 4.85 -3.41 9.75
N ASP A 136 5.44 -2.34 10.26
CA ASP A 136 4.81 -1.02 10.38
C ASP A 136 5.85 0.10 10.37
N LEU A 137 5.42 1.31 10.04
CA LEU A 137 6.21 2.54 9.99
C LEU A 137 5.36 3.70 10.50
N ALA A 138 6.00 4.66 11.18
CA ALA A 138 5.39 5.92 11.55
C ALA A 138 6.25 7.07 11.04
N VAL A 139 5.63 8.00 10.29
CA VAL A 139 6.26 9.26 9.89
C VAL A 139 5.95 10.29 10.97
N LYS A 140 6.98 10.99 11.46
CA LYS A 140 6.84 12.04 12.46
C LYS A 140 7.31 13.38 11.89
N GLU A 141 6.61 14.44 12.27
CA GLU A 141 7.00 15.83 12.08
C GLU A 141 8.09 16.26 13.08
#